data_AF-A0A172XVX1-F1
#
_entry.id   AF-A0A172XVX1-F1
#
_cell.length_a   1.000
_cell.length_b   1.000
_cell.length_c   1.000
_cell.angle_alpha   90.00
_cell.angle_beta   90.00
_cell.angle_gamma   90.00
#
_symmetry.space_group_name_H-M   'P 1'
#
loop_
_entity.id
_entity.type
_entity.pdbx_description
1 polymer ?
#
loop_
_entity_poly.entity_id
_entity_poly.type
_entity_poly.pdbx_seq_one_letter_code
_entity_poly.pdbx_strand_id
1 'polypeptide(L)'
;MIPKSIRYLFSIPFIIIVCYSVYLLSRYNSIPEIIPIHGYGRSTGGSGSKLFLFSPIILNMIILLFIWRIIKNPGKINFTFENKDENYKKETFTVQLVLVIIAIFITVFTTLLLFSDVVYK
;
A
#
# COMPACT_ATOMS: atom_id res chain seq x y z
N MET A 1 -7.76 22.14 2.52
CA MET A 1 -8.61 21.21 3.31
C MET A 1 -8.77 19.94 2.50
N ILE A 2 -8.50 18.76 3.07
CA ILE A 2 -8.67 17.49 2.36
C ILE A 2 -10.18 17.20 2.27
N PRO A 3 -10.71 16.88 1.07
CA PRO A 3 -12.12 16.50 0.92
C PRO A 3 -12.46 15.29 1.80
N LYS A 4 -13.66 15.27 2.40
CA LYS A 4 -14.12 14.14 3.23
C LYS A 4 -14.12 12.83 2.44
N SER A 5 -14.50 12.88 1.16
CA SER A 5 -14.48 11.72 0.25
C SER A 5 -13.09 11.11 0.10
N ILE A 6 -12.07 11.92 -0.20
CA ILE A 6 -10.67 11.48 -0.31
C ILE A 6 -10.19 10.85 1.01
N ARG A 7 -10.56 11.43 2.15
CA ARG A 7 -10.21 10.87 3.46
C ARG A 7 -10.84 9.49 3.71
N TYR A 8 -12.10 9.29 3.32
CA TYR A 8 -12.76 7.99 3.42
C TYR A 8 -12.14 6.96 2.48
N LEU A 9 -11.90 7.30 1.21
CA LEU A 9 -11.24 6.37 0.29
C LEU A 9 -9.83 6.00 0.76
N PHE A 10 -9.07 6.97 1.30
CA PHE A 10 -7.73 6.72 1.81
C PHE A 10 -7.70 5.84 3.07
N SER A 11 -8.84 5.66 3.76
CA SER A 11 -8.95 4.74 4.90
C SER A 11 -9.05 3.27 4.49
N ILE A 12 -9.52 2.98 3.27
CA ILE A 12 -9.67 1.62 2.72
C ILE A 12 -8.35 0.83 2.78
N PRO A 13 -7.21 1.31 2.24
CA PRO A 13 -5.97 0.55 2.29
C PRO A 13 -5.49 0.33 3.74
N PHE A 14 -5.79 1.26 4.65
CA PHE A 14 -5.48 1.10 6.07
C PHE A 14 -6.28 -0.05 6.69
N ILE A 15 -7.57 -0.14 6.39
CA ILE A 15 -8.43 -1.25 6.84
C ILE A 15 -7.90 -2.59 6.30
N ILE A 16 -7.52 -2.65 5.01
CA ILE A 16 -6.96 -3.87 4.40
C ILE A 16 -5.69 -4.31 5.15
N ILE A 17 -4.77 -3.39 5.43
CA ILE A 17 -3.53 -3.67 6.18
C ILE A 17 -3.84 -4.17 7.60
N VAL A 18 -4.80 -3.56 8.30
CA VAL A 18 -5.19 -3.98 9.65
C VAL A 18 -5.79 -5.39 9.63
N CYS A 19 -6.74 -5.66 8.74
CA CYS A 19 -7.32 -7.00 8.58
C CYS A 19 -6.25 -8.06 8.29
N TYR A 20 -5.32 -7.75 7.39
CA TYR A 20 -4.20 -8.65 7.09
C TYR A 20 -3.26 -8.84 8.28
N SER A 21 -2.92 -7.77 8.99
CA SER A 21 -2.03 -7.85 10.16
C SER A 21 -2.64 -8.71 11.27
N VAL A 22 -3.94 -8.58 11.51
CA VAL A 22 -4.68 -9.43 12.48
C VAL A 22 -4.67 -10.89 12.02
N TYR A 23 -4.92 -11.15 10.73
CA TYR A 23 -4.86 -12.51 10.18
C TYR A 23 -3.46 -13.12 10.33
N LEU A 24 -2.41 -12.38 9.96
CA LEU A 24 -1.02 -12.83 10.07
C LEU A 24 -0.67 -13.15 11.52
N LEU A 25 -0.99 -12.27 12.47
CA LEU A 25 -0.75 -12.50 13.89
C LEU A 25 -1.50 -13.74 14.42
N SER A 26 -2.73 -13.97 13.98
CA SER A 26 -3.52 -15.14 14.39
C SER A 26 -2.92 -16.48 13.91
N ARG A 27 -2.22 -16.47 12.78
CA ARG A 27 -1.57 -17.66 12.20
C ARG A 27 -0.07 -17.72 12.44
N TYR A 28 0.54 -16.65 12.97
CA TYR A 28 2.00 -16.47 13.02
C TYR A 28 2.72 -17.60 13.77
N ASN A 29 2.13 -18.11 14.84
CA ASN A 29 2.69 -19.21 15.62
C ASN A 29 2.64 -20.55 14.90
N SER A 30 1.75 -20.71 13.92
CA SER A 30 1.64 -21.91 13.09
C SER A 30 2.57 -21.90 11.88
N ILE A 31 3.23 -20.76 11.60
CA ILE A 31 4.13 -20.61 10.46
C ILE A 31 5.55 -21.03 10.89
N PRO A 32 6.22 -21.93 10.13
CA PRO A 32 7.59 -22.34 10.44
C PRO A 32 8.52 -21.11 10.41
N GLU A 33 9.58 -21.13 11.23
CA GLU A 33 10.53 -20.00 11.28
C GLU A 33 11.20 -19.72 9.94
N ILE A 34 11.33 -20.77 9.12
CA ILE A 34 11.92 -20.74 7.81
C ILE A 34 10.80 -21.00 6.79
N ILE A 35 10.54 -20.01 5.94
CA ILE A 35 9.59 -20.09 4.84
C ILE A 35 10.34 -20.14 3.50
N PRO A 36 9.83 -20.90 2.51
CA PRO A 36 10.39 -20.87 1.17
C PRO A 36 10.08 -19.51 0.53
N ILE A 37 11.11 -18.72 0.26
CA ILE A 37 10.97 -17.48 -0.49
C ILE A 37 11.18 -17.83 -1.95
N HIS A 38 10.12 -17.81 -2.75
CA HIS A 38 10.24 -18.08 -4.18
C HIS A 38 11.06 -16.97 -4.84
N GLY A 39 12.19 -17.35 -5.43
CA GLY A 39 12.92 -16.48 -6.34
C GLY A 39 12.14 -16.35 -7.65
N TYR A 40 12.12 -15.16 -8.24
CA TYR A 40 11.57 -14.98 -9.59
C TYR A 40 12.42 -15.77 -10.61
N GLY A 41 11.81 -16.67 -11.39
CA GLY A 41 12.44 -17.37 -12.52
C GLY A 41 12.95 -18.80 -12.24
N ARG A 42 14.09 -19.19 -12.83
CA ARG A 42 14.70 -20.54 -12.72
C ARG A 42 15.57 -20.76 -11.48
N SER A 43 15.58 -19.80 -10.55
CA SER A 43 16.32 -19.91 -9.29
C SER A 43 15.48 -20.70 -8.30
N THR A 44 16.02 -21.82 -7.78
CA THR A 44 15.40 -22.48 -6.62
C THR A 44 15.38 -21.48 -5.48
N GLY A 45 14.19 -21.02 -5.13
CA GLY A 45 13.96 -20.03 -4.09
C GLY A 45 14.75 -20.34 -2.83
N GLY A 46 15.41 -19.33 -2.29
CA GLY A 46 16.08 -19.45 -1.00
C GLY A 46 15.08 -19.62 0.12
N SER A 47 15.55 -20.06 1.27
CA SER A 47 14.75 -20.06 2.48
C SER A 47 14.97 -18.73 3.23
N GLY A 48 13.92 -18.17 3.82
CA GLY A 48 14.03 -16.93 4.59
C GLY A 48 13.20 -16.97 5.86
N SER A 49 13.42 -15.98 6.72
CA SER A 49 12.71 -15.90 8.00
C SER A 49 11.23 -15.58 7.79
N LYS A 50 10.34 -16.18 8.59
CA LYS A 50 8.92 -15.77 8.67
C LYS A 50 8.71 -14.29 8.98
N LEU A 51 9.73 -13.59 9.48
CA LEU A 51 9.72 -12.12 9.64
C LEU A 51 9.50 -11.38 8.31
N PHE A 52 9.87 -11.97 7.17
CA PHE A 52 9.64 -11.37 5.84
C PHE A 52 8.15 -11.13 5.54
N LEU A 53 7.23 -11.84 6.21
CA LEU A 53 5.79 -11.64 6.06
C LEU A 53 5.31 -10.26 6.54
N PHE A 54 6.10 -9.59 7.40
CA PHE A 54 5.85 -8.21 7.81
C PHE A 54 6.39 -7.17 6.82
N SER A 55 7.27 -7.55 5.91
CA SER A 55 7.92 -6.59 5.01
C SER A 55 6.92 -5.81 4.15
N PRO A 56 5.84 -6.40 3.60
CA PRO A 56 4.91 -5.62 2.78
C PRO A 56 3.90 -4.84 3.61
N ILE A 57 3.68 -5.21 4.88
CA ILE A 57 2.95 -4.36 5.85
C ILE A 57 3.74 -3.06 6.03
N ILE A 58 5.04 -3.17 6.32
CA ILE A 58 5.92 -2.02 6.52
C ILE A 58 6.00 -1.18 5.24
N LEU A 59 6.19 -1.81 4.08
CA LEU A 59 6.26 -1.11 2.79
C LEU A 59 4.97 -0.36 2.48
N ASN A 60 3.80 -0.98 2.66
CA ASN A 60 2.51 -0.31 2.47
C ASN A 60 2.33 0.87 3.44
N MET A 61 2.73 0.73 4.69
CA MET A 61 2.68 1.83 5.67
C MET A 61 3.54 3.02 5.24
N ILE A 62 4.75 2.76 4.71
CA ILE A 62 5.63 3.80 4.17
C ILE A 62 4.98 4.49 2.97
N ILE A 63 4.46 3.72 2.00
CA ILE A 63 3.80 4.26 0.80
C ILE A 63 2.59 5.12 1.19
N LEU A 64 1.73 4.64 2.08
CA LEU A 64 0.58 5.40 2.58
C LEU A 64 1.04 6.68 3.28
N LEU A 65 2.10 6.64 4.09
CA LEU A 65 2.62 7.83 4.73
C LEU A 65 3.10 8.88 3.71
N PHE A 66 3.79 8.46 2.64
CA PHE A 66 4.18 9.35 1.54
C PHE A 66 2.97 9.96 0.84
N ILE A 67 1.97 9.14 0.47
CA ILE A 67 0.76 9.59 -0.20
C ILE A 67 -0.02 10.56 0.69
N TRP A 68 -0.12 10.28 1.99
CA TRP A 68 -0.76 11.17 2.95
C TRP A 68 -0.05 12.53 3.03
N ARG A 69 1.29 12.54 3.06
CA ARG A 69 2.07 13.80 3.06
C ARG A 69 1.79 14.61 1.80
N ILE A 70 1.69 13.95 0.65
CA ILE A 70 1.36 14.58 -0.63
C ILE A 70 -0.07 15.14 -0.62
N ILE A 71 -1.06 14.36 -0.19
CA ILE A 71 -2.46 14.79 -0.13
C ILE A 71 -2.62 15.98 0.83
N LYS A 72 -1.90 15.99 1.96
CA LYS A 72 -1.94 17.09 2.94
C LYS A 72 -1.30 18.37 2.41
N ASN A 73 -0.32 18.28 1.52
CA ASN A 73 0.38 19.44 0.96
C ASN A 73 0.54 19.34 -0.56
N PRO A 74 -0.57 19.47 -1.32
CA PRO A 74 -0.56 19.30 -2.77
C PRO A 74 0.24 20.40 -3.49
N GLY A 75 0.39 21.58 -2.88
CA GLY A 75 1.12 22.72 -3.45
C GLY A 75 2.64 22.54 -3.60
N LYS A 76 3.19 21.39 -3.19
CA LYS A 76 4.58 21.02 -3.50
C LYS A 76 4.72 20.25 -4.80
N ILE A 77 3.62 19.77 -5.37
CA ILE A 77 3.62 19.12 -6.68
C ILE A 77 3.23 20.19 -7.69
N ASN A 78 4.22 20.92 -8.19
CA ASN A 78 4.05 21.81 -9.32
C ASN A 78 3.90 20.94 -10.58
N PHE A 79 2.69 20.43 -10.83
CA PHE A 79 2.35 20.03 -12.19
C PHE A 79 2.24 21.33 -12.99
N THR A 80 3.21 21.56 -13.88
CA THR A 80 3.39 22.75 -14.72
C THR A 80 2.27 22.89 -15.75
N PHE A 81 1.02 22.99 -15.32
CA PHE A 81 -0.11 23.30 -16.19
C PHE A 81 -0.66 24.67 -15.80
N GLU A 82 -0.89 25.47 -16.82
CA GLU A 82 -1.04 26.90 -16.80
C GLU A 82 -2.14 27.37 -15.83
N ASN A 83 -1.75 28.21 -14.87
CA ASN A 83 -2.57 28.74 -13.79
C ASN A 83 -3.80 29.50 -14.32
N LYS A 84 -4.95 28.83 -14.34
CA LYS A 84 -6.26 29.48 -14.17
C LYS A 84 -6.83 29.04 -12.83
N ASP A 85 -6.91 29.97 -11.87
CA ASP A 85 -7.24 29.72 -10.46
C ASP A 85 -8.54 28.92 -10.20
N GLU A 86 -9.48 28.92 -11.15
CA GLU A 86 -10.72 28.16 -11.07
C GLU A 86 -10.53 26.64 -11.26
N ASN A 87 -9.51 26.21 -12.01
CA ASN A 87 -9.23 24.79 -12.26
C ASN A 87 -8.33 24.15 -11.19
N TYR A 88 -7.57 24.96 -10.44
CA TYR A 88 -6.63 24.48 -9.43
C TYR A 88 -7.27 23.54 -8.39
N LYS A 89 -8.49 23.84 -7.93
CA LYS A 89 -9.22 23.01 -6.97
C LYS A 89 -9.65 21.67 -7.56
N LYS A 90 -10.08 21.64 -8.82
CA LYS A 90 -10.49 20.42 -9.52
C LYS A 90 -9.27 19.56 -9.83
N GLU A 91 -8.18 20.14 -10.28
CA GLU A 91 -6.92 19.44 -10.58
C GLU A 91 -6.31 18.84 -9.31
N THR A 92 -6.25 19.61 -8.21
CA THR A 92 -5.79 19.11 -6.92
C THR A 92 -6.63 17.93 -6.44
N PHE A 93 -7.96 18.00 -6.61
CA PHE A 93 -8.86 16.90 -6.28
C PHE A 93 -8.58 15.65 -7.13
N THR A 94 -8.40 15.82 -8.44
CA THR A 94 -8.08 14.72 -9.36
C THR A 94 -6.75 14.06 -9.02
N VAL A 95 -5.68 14.83 -8.75
CA VAL A 95 -4.38 14.28 -8.35
C VAL A 95 -4.50 13.50 -7.04
N GLN A 96 -5.20 14.04 -6.04
CA GLN A 96 -5.45 13.34 -4.78
C GLN A 96 -6.20 12.03 -5.02
N LEU A 97 -7.22 12.04 -5.87
CA LEU A 97 -8.03 10.87 -6.19
C LEU A 97 -7.19 9.79 -6.90
N VAL A 98 -6.38 10.16 -7.89
CA VAL A 98 -5.47 9.24 -8.60
C VAL A 98 -4.47 8.60 -7.64
N LEU A 99 -3.87 9.40 -6.74
CA LEU A 99 -2.93 8.88 -5.74
C LEU A 99 -3.59 7.88 -4.78
N VAL A 100 -4.83 8.13 -4.36
CA VAL A 100 -5.57 7.20 -3.50
C VAL A 100 -5.91 5.91 -4.25
N ILE A 101 -6.31 5.98 -5.53
CA ILE A 101 -6.57 4.80 -6.35
C ILE A 101 -5.30 3.96 -6.50
N ILE A 102 -4.16 4.60 -6.80
CA ILE A 102 -2.86 3.93 -6.90
C ILE A 102 -2.50 3.27 -5.57
N ALA A 103 -2.72 3.95 -4.44
CA ALA A 103 -2.49 3.39 -3.12
C ALA A 103 -3.28 2.10 -2.89
N ILE A 104 -4.59 2.15 -3.16
CA ILE A 104 -5.48 0.99 -3.02
C ILE A 104 -5.00 -0.16 -3.90
N PHE A 105 -4.67 0.12 -5.17
CA PHE A 105 -4.22 -0.89 -6.12
C PHE A 105 -2.92 -1.57 -5.65
N ILE A 106 -1.92 -0.79 -5.23
CA ILE A 106 -0.66 -1.31 -4.70
C ILE A 106 -0.90 -2.17 -3.45
N THR A 107 -1.75 -1.70 -2.52
CA THR A 107 -2.06 -2.43 -1.29
C THR A 107 -2.76 -3.76 -1.58
N VAL A 108 -3.73 -3.78 -2.49
CA VAL A 108 -4.39 -5.03 -2.91
C VAL A 108 -3.40 -5.99 -3.56
N PHE A 109 -2.57 -5.49 -4.50
CA PHE A 109 -1.60 -6.32 -5.23
C PHE A 109 -0.54 -6.93 -4.30
N THR A 110 0.05 -6.11 -3.41
CA THR A 110 1.02 -6.61 -2.41
C THR A 110 0.40 -7.58 -1.42
N THR A 111 -0.86 -7.37 -1.04
CA THR A 111 -1.59 -8.31 -0.17
C THR A 111 -1.83 -9.65 -0.88
N LEU A 112 -2.26 -9.65 -2.15
CA LEU A 112 -2.48 -10.88 -2.93
C LEU A 112 -1.19 -11.68 -3.15
N LEU A 113 -0.09 -11.01 -3.49
CA LEU A 113 1.22 -11.66 -3.61
C LEU A 113 1.65 -12.34 -2.31
N LEU A 114 1.47 -11.66 -1.18
CA LEU A 114 1.76 -12.21 0.14
C LEU A 114 0.93 -13.45 0.50
N PHE A 115 -0.38 -13.43 0.20
CA PHE A 115 -1.23 -14.59 0.46
C PHE A 115 -0.80 -15.81 -0.36
N SER A 116 -0.29 -15.62 -1.57
CA SER A 116 0.28 -16.72 -2.36
C SER A 116 1.45 -17.40 -1.64
N ASP A 117 2.30 -16.63 -0.96
CA ASP A 117 3.47 -17.18 -0.24
C ASP A 117 3.09 -17.85 1.09
N VAL A 118 2.01 -17.40 1.76
CA VAL A 118 1.57 -17.97 3.06
C VAL A 118 0.67 -19.20 2.90
N VAL A 119 -0.10 -19.29 1.81
CA VAL A 119 -1.13 -20.34 1.62
C VAL A 119 -0.58 -21.57 0.90
N TYR A 120 0.53 -21.46 0.15
CA TYR A 120 1.12 -22.63 -0.50
C TYR A 120 1.79 -23.55 0.52
N LYS A 121 1.17 -24.71 0.70
CA LYS A 121 1.62 -25.85 1.49
C LYS A 121 2.30 -26.86 0.60
#